data_AF-A0A9D9IVT9-F1
#
_entry.id   AF-A0A9D9IVT9-F1
#
_cell.length_a   1.000
_cell.length_b   1.000
_cell.length_c   1.000
_cell.angle_alpha   90.00
_cell.angle_beta   90.00
_cell.angle_gamma   90.00
#
_symmetry.space_group_name_H-M   'P 1'
#
loop_
_entity.id
_entity.type
_entity.pdbx_description
1 polymer ?
#
loop_
_entity_poly.entity_id
_entity_poly.type
_entity_poly.pdbx_seq_one_letter_code
_entity_poly.pdbx_strand_id
1 'polypeptide(L)'
;MDTTRIAALFILCASLAGACGCTRNGGPEGQDGEAGPVTGQWHLESWGMLTQEQADVYVSFGEDGTFDLYQRVYTPYYEHYDGSYTQQDGCISGTYSDGTAWNAAYTVTVSDDKTRLTLTNTANSDDAAVYRAETIPEEIISGALSLKSRSGNGGFRAL
;
A
#
# COMPACT_ATOMS: atom_id res chain seq x y z
N MET A 1 -2.55 -1.66 -34.20
CA MET A 1 -1.92 -2.58 -33.22
C MET A 1 -0.73 -1.81 -32.72
N ASP A 2 -1.02 -0.88 -31.82
CA ASP A 2 -0.10 0.20 -31.48
C ASP A 2 0.73 -0.23 -30.29
N THR A 3 2.01 -0.39 -30.60
CA THR A 3 3.09 -0.81 -29.71
C THR A 3 3.27 0.21 -28.59
N THR A 4 2.74 -0.16 -27.42
CA THR A 4 3.38 -0.10 -26.11
C THR A 4 4.66 0.72 -26.05
N ARG A 5 4.57 1.94 -25.51
CA ARG A 5 5.69 2.60 -24.85
C ARG A 5 5.28 2.88 -23.41
N ILE A 6 5.20 1.82 -22.62
CA ILE A 6 5.13 1.91 -21.16
C ILE A 6 6.52 2.35 -20.70
N ALA A 7 6.69 3.65 -20.49
CA ALA A 7 7.80 4.18 -19.73
C ALA A 7 7.27 4.44 -18.32
N ALA A 8 7.30 3.42 -17.47
CA ALA A 8 7.20 3.62 -16.03
C ALA A 8 8.49 4.34 -15.59
N LEU A 9 8.42 5.67 -15.56
CA LEU A 9 9.49 6.53 -15.08
C LEU A 9 9.45 6.44 -13.55
N PHE A 10 10.24 5.54 -12.98
CA PHE A 10 10.46 5.47 -11.53
C PHE A 10 11.28 6.69 -11.11
N ILE A 11 10.58 7.77 -10.75
CA ILE A 11 11.20 8.97 -10.19
C ILE A 11 11.53 8.64 -8.72
N LEU A 12 12.82 8.54 -8.44
CA LEU A 12 13.38 8.46 -7.10
C LEU A 12 13.16 9.82 -6.41
N CYS A 13 12.01 10.02 -5.76
CA CYS A 13 11.76 11.24 -5.00
C CYS A 13 12.46 11.15 -3.65
N ALA A 14 13.54 11.92 -3.52
CA ALA A 14 14.22 12.15 -2.26
C ALA A 14 13.23 12.63 -1.19
N SER A 15 13.15 11.87 -0.11
CA SER A 15 12.33 12.13 1.07
C SER A 15 12.70 13.48 1.71
N LEU A 16 11.82 14.46 1.52
CA LEU A 16 11.76 15.64 2.36
C LEU A 16 10.47 15.54 3.17
N ALA A 17 10.66 15.37 4.49
CA ALA A 17 9.63 15.58 5.49
C ALA A 17 9.16 17.04 5.42
N GLY A 18 8.20 17.30 4.53
CA GLY A 18 7.44 18.53 4.43
C GLY A 18 5.99 18.17 4.72
N ALA A 19 5.39 18.86 5.69
CA ALA A 19 4.01 18.70 6.12
C ALA A 19 3.11 18.27 4.95
N CYS A 20 2.60 17.04 5.04
CA CYS A 20 1.66 16.51 4.07
C CYS A 20 0.36 17.28 4.27
N GLY A 21 0.28 18.47 3.68
CA GLY A 21 -0.97 19.18 3.47
C GLY A 21 -1.76 18.37 2.45
N CYS A 22 -2.41 17.29 2.91
CA CYS A 22 -3.50 16.65 2.21
C CYS A 22 -4.59 17.72 2.12
N THR A 23 -4.46 18.63 1.15
CA THR A 23 -5.34 19.78 0.99
C THR A 23 -6.73 19.21 0.79
N ARG A 24 -7.61 19.41 1.79
CA ARG A 24 -9.05 19.20 1.65
C ARG A 24 -9.49 19.99 0.42
N ASN A 25 -9.68 19.30 -0.70
CA ASN A 25 -10.23 19.91 -1.89
C ASN A 25 -11.71 20.16 -1.57
N GLY A 26 -12.05 21.42 -1.25
CA GLY A 26 -13.40 21.84 -0.90
C GLY A 26 -14.38 21.62 -2.05
N GLY A 27 -15.15 20.54 -1.96
CA GLY A 27 -16.47 20.40 -2.59
C GLY A 27 -17.57 20.73 -1.59
N PRO A 28 -18.78 21.12 -2.05
CA PRO A 28 -19.78 21.71 -1.18
C PRO A 28 -20.35 20.68 -0.18
N GLU A 29 -20.21 21.03 1.10
CA GLU A 29 -21.00 20.61 2.27
C GLU A 29 -21.26 19.12 2.47
N GLY A 30 -20.50 18.53 3.40
CA GLY A 30 -20.96 17.40 4.20
C GLY A 30 -19.86 16.40 4.53
N GLN A 31 -19.41 16.44 5.78
CA GLN A 31 -18.49 15.51 6.47
C GLN A 31 -17.01 15.87 6.39
N ASP A 32 -16.59 16.68 7.38
CA ASP A 32 -15.24 16.63 7.96
C ASP A 32 -15.01 15.23 8.58
N GLY A 33 -14.89 14.21 7.75
CA GLY A 33 -14.50 12.87 8.17
C GLY A 33 -13.00 12.85 8.35
N GLU A 34 -12.52 12.72 9.58
CA GLU A 34 -11.18 12.17 9.80
C GLU A 34 -11.12 10.83 9.04
N ALA A 35 -10.09 10.63 8.22
CA ALA A 35 -9.95 9.37 7.50
C ALA A 35 -9.98 8.23 8.55
N GLY A 36 -10.88 7.27 8.37
CA GLY A 36 -11.04 6.17 9.30
C GLY A 36 -9.70 5.45 9.55
N PRO A 37 -9.52 4.78 10.71
CA PRO A 37 -8.29 4.08 11.00
C PRO A 37 -8.06 2.97 9.96
N VAL A 38 -6.86 2.92 9.40
CA VAL A 38 -6.45 1.93 8.39
C VAL A 38 -6.26 0.52 8.96
N THR A 39 -6.29 0.39 10.29
CA THR A 39 -6.05 -0.85 11.03
C THR A 39 -6.98 -1.98 10.55
N GLY A 40 -6.41 -3.13 10.24
CA GLY A 40 -7.14 -4.27 9.67
C GLY A 40 -6.31 -5.04 8.65
N GLN A 41 -6.92 -6.09 8.10
CA GLN A 41 -6.33 -6.92 7.04
C GLN A 41 -7.04 -6.64 5.73
N TRP A 42 -6.24 -6.42 4.70
CA TRP A 42 -6.69 -5.90 3.42
C TRP A 42 -6.07 -6.71 2.29
N HIS A 43 -6.86 -6.98 1.26
CA HIS A 43 -6.43 -7.68 0.07
C HIS A 43 -6.69 -6.83 -1.17
N LEU A 44 -5.67 -6.68 -2.01
CA LEU A 44 -5.73 -5.92 -3.24
C LEU A 44 -6.84 -6.43 -4.17
N GLU A 45 -7.71 -5.50 -4.56
CA GLU A 45 -8.70 -5.69 -5.61
C GLU A 45 -8.21 -5.12 -6.94
N SER A 46 -7.52 -3.98 -6.90
CA SER A 46 -7.07 -3.28 -8.10
C SER A 46 -5.91 -2.35 -7.80
N TRP A 47 -4.94 -2.33 -8.72
CA TRP A 47 -3.89 -1.33 -8.74
C TRP A 47 -3.48 -1.02 -10.18
N GLY A 48 -3.73 0.22 -10.61
CA GLY A 48 -3.49 0.64 -11.98
C GLY A 48 -4.17 -0.28 -12.99
N MET A 49 -3.37 -0.87 -13.90
CA MET A 49 -3.83 -1.81 -14.93
C MET A 49 -3.40 -3.26 -14.67
N LEU A 50 -2.89 -3.56 -13.47
CA LEU A 50 -2.40 -4.91 -13.15
C LEU A 50 -3.57 -5.86 -12.93
N THR A 51 -3.44 -7.09 -13.45
CA THR A 51 -4.37 -8.17 -13.15
C THR A 51 -4.00 -8.86 -11.84
N GLN A 52 -4.95 -9.57 -11.23
CA GLN A 52 -4.73 -10.39 -10.02
C GLN A 52 -3.62 -11.44 -10.20
N GLU A 53 -3.40 -11.90 -11.44
CA GLU A 53 -2.31 -12.83 -11.76
C GLU A 53 -0.93 -12.16 -11.76
N GLN A 54 -0.88 -10.86 -12.07
CA GLN A 54 0.35 -10.07 -12.10
C GLN A 54 0.69 -9.48 -10.74
N ALA A 55 -0.32 -9.11 -9.96
CA ALA A 55 -0.18 -8.55 -8.62
C ALA A 55 -1.28 -9.10 -7.71
N ASP A 56 -0.84 -9.75 -6.64
CA ASP A 56 -1.69 -10.19 -5.55
C ASP A 56 -1.05 -9.79 -4.23
N VAL A 57 -1.71 -8.92 -3.47
CA VAL A 57 -1.11 -8.23 -2.32
C VAL A 57 -2.07 -8.24 -1.15
N TYR A 58 -1.60 -8.76 -0.02
CA TYR A 58 -2.25 -8.64 1.27
C TYR A 58 -1.43 -7.71 2.17
N VAL A 59 -2.12 -6.84 2.91
CA VAL A 59 -1.49 -5.98 3.91
C VAL A 59 -2.29 -6.03 5.20
N SER A 60 -1.60 -6.17 6.32
CA SER A 60 -2.16 -6.07 7.66
C SER A 60 -1.57 -4.83 8.34
N PHE A 61 -2.43 -3.90 8.77
CA PHE A 61 -2.04 -2.75 9.57
C PHE A 61 -2.44 -2.98 11.04
N GLY A 62 -1.46 -3.03 11.92
CA GLY A 62 -1.63 -3.22 13.36
C GLY A 62 -1.91 -1.91 14.10
N GLU A 63 -2.70 -1.98 15.18
CA GLU A 63 -2.99 -0.82 16.04
C GLU A 63 -1.75 -0.24 16.73
N ASP A 64 -0.66 -1.01 16.78
CA ASP A 64 0.64 -0.63 17.33
C ASP A 64 1.50 0.18 16.34
N GLY A 65 0.99 0.48 15.14
CA GLY A 65 1.72 1.20 14.10
C GLY A 65 2.69 0.32 13.32
N THR A 66 2.52 -1.00 13.36
CA THR A 66 3.30 -1.94 12.53
C THR A 66 2.48 -2.45 11.35
N PHE A 67 3.15 -2.92 10.30
CA PHE A 67 2.46 -3.58 9.20
C PHE A 67 3.18 -4.85 8.76
N ASP A 68 2.39 -5.78 8.22
CA ASP A 68 2.85 -6.94 7.46
C ASP A 68 2.30 -6.85 6.04
N LEU A 69 3.17 -7.02 5.05
CA LEU A 69 2.86 -6.99 3.63
C LEU A 69 3.28 -8.32 3.01
N TYR A 70 2.31 -9.02 2.43
CA TYR A 70 2.51 -10.26 1.70
C TYR A 70 2.16 -10.01 0.25
N GLN A 71 3.17 -10.01 -0.62
CA GLN A 71 2.96 -9.63 -2.00
C GLN A 71 3.54 -10.64 -2.97
N ARG A 72 2.80 -10.85 -4.04
CA ARG A 72 3.25 -11.55 -5.24
C ARG A 72 3.08 -10.61 -6.41
N VAL A 73 4.15 -9.92 -6.78
CA VAL A 73 4.14 -8.95 -7.88
C VAL A 73 5.22 -9.35 -8.88
N TYR A 74 4.79 -9.83 -10.05
CA TYR A 74 5.66 -10.45 -11.07
C TYR A 74 6.52 -11.63 -10.58
N THR A 75 6.24 -12.16 -9.40
CA THR A 75 6.89 -13.34 -8.82
C THR A 75 5.90 -14.52 -8.77
N PRO A 76 6.38 -15.77 -8.74
CA PRO A 76 5.49 -16.92 -8.58
C PRO A 76 5.07 -17.19 -7.11
N TYR A 77 5.73 -16.56 -6.14
CA TYR A 77 5.52 -16.79 -4.70
C TYR A 77 5.32 -15.47 -3.95
N TYR A 78 4.64 -15.53 -2.80
CA TYR A 78 4.54 -14.38 -1.91
C TYR A 78 5.87 -14.11 -1.21
N GLU A 79 6.24 -12.85 -1.22
CA GLU A 79 7.32 -12.28 -0.43
C GLU A 79 6.71 -11.56 0.77
N HIS A 80 7.38 -11.64 1.92
CA HIS A 80 6.97 -10.94 3.13
C HIS A 80 7.88 -9.75 3.39
N TYR A 81 7.24 -8.59 3.54
CA TYR A 81 7.83 -7.36 4.04
C TYR A 81 7.09 -6.93 5.30
N ASP A 82 7.80 -6.32 6.22
CA ASP A 82 7.24 -5.78 7.45
C ASP A 82 7.85 -4.42 7.73
N GLY A 83 7.27 -3.67 8.66
CA GLY A 83 7.80 -2.38 9.06
C GLY A 83 6.86 -1.62 9.99
N SER A 84 7.10 -0.31 10.06
CA SER A 84 6.29 0.63 10.84
C SER A 84 5.60 1.63 9.92
N TYR A 85 4.41 2.08 10.30
CA TYR A 85 3.67 3.12 9.60
C TYR A 85 3.20 4.21 10.56
N THR A 86 2.82 5.36 10.00
CA THR A 86 2.17 6.45 10.70
C THR A 86 1.04 6.99 9.84
N GLN A 87 -0.15 7.11 10.44
CA GLN A 87 -1.31 7.76 9.83
C GLN A 87 -1.53 9.10 10.52
N GLN A 88 -1.52 10.19 9.77
CA GLN A 88 -1.73 11.54 10.25
C GLN A 88 -2.39 12.41 9.18
N ASP A 89 -3.33 13.27 9.57
CA ASP A 89 -4.00 14.25 8.68
C ASP A 89 -4.63 13.61 7.42
N GLY A 90 -5.13 12.38 7.54
CA GLY A 90 -5.75 11.64 6.43
C GLY A 90 -4.76 11.00 5.46
N CYS A 91 -3.46 11.04 5.77
CA CYS A 91 -2.41 10.41 4.96
C CYS A 91 -1.65 9.36 5.78
N ILE A 92 -1.11 8.35 5.10
CA ILE A 92 -0.30 7.26 5.67
C ILE A 92 1.07 7.22 5.00
N SER A 93 2.10 6.99 5.80
CA SER A 93 3.47 6.74 5.33
C SER A 93 4.13 5.68 6.21
N GLY A 94 5.22 5.09 5.74
CA GLY A 94 5.89 4.06 6.50
C GLY A 94 7.32 3.79 6.09
N THR A 95 7.94 2.87 6.81
CA THR A 95 9.31 2.43 6.63
C THR A 95 9.36 0.93 6.85
N TYR A 96 9.94 0.22 5.90
CA TYR A 96 10.20 -1.22 6.02
C TYR A 96 11.22 -1.50 7.13
N SER A 97 11.20 -2.69 7.71
CA SER A 97 12.09 -3.10 8.80
C SER A 97 13.58 -3.09 8.43
N ASP A 98 13.91 -3.07 7.14
CA ASP A 98 15.29 -2.88 6.66
C ASP A 98 15.72 -1.41 6.56
N GLY A 99 14.86 -0.47 6.99
CA GLY A 99 15.10 0.97 6.98
C GLY A 99 14.74 1.66 5.67
N THR A 100 14.30 0.93 4.65
CA THR A 100 13.85 1.55 3.40
C THR A 100 12.50 2.24 3.61
N ALA A 101 12.39 3.53 3.28
CA ALA A 101 11.11 4.21 3.30
C ALA A 101 10.16 3.65 2.23
N TRP A 102 8.85 3.77 2.46
CA TRP A 102 7.85 3.59 1.40
C TRP A 102 8.14 4.50 0.20
N ASN A 103 7.65 4.12 -0.97
CA ASN A 103 7.89 4.86 -2.20
C ASN A 103 7.23 6.25 -2.18
N ALA A 104 6.15 6.39 -1.40
CA ALA A 104 5.38 7.61 -1.25
C ALA A 104 4.62 7.61 0.08
N ALA A 105 4.07 8.79 0.40
CA ALA A 105 2.93 8.87 1.29
C ALA A 105 1.64 8.66 0.46
N TYR A 106 0.59 8.19 1.12
CA TYR A 106 -0.69 7.90 0.50
C TYR A 106 -1.82 8.60 1.23
N THR A 107 -2.75 9.22 0.51
CA THR A 107 -4.04 9.63 1.05
C THR A 107 -4.87 8.38 1.34
N VAL A 108 -5.49 8.34 2.52
CA VAL A 108 -6.29 7.21 2.99
C VAL A 108 -7.77 7.52 2.82
N THR A 109 -8.48 6.62 2.14
CA THR A 109 -9.95 6.59 2.12
C THR A 109 -10.42 5.22 2.56
N VAL A 110 -11.04 5.12 3.73
CA VAL A 110 -11.71 3.90 4.22
C VAL A 110 -13.21 4.09 4.04
N SER A 111 -13.92 3.10 3.50
CA SER A 111 -15.38 3.14 3.41
C SER A 111 -16.03 3.12 4.79
N ASP A 112 -17.22 3.72 4.94
CA ASP A 112 -17.92 3.81 6.25
C ASP A 112 -18.16 2.44 6.91
N ASP A 113 -18.36 1.41 6.10
CA ASP A 113 -18.57 0.02 6.52
C ASP A 113 -17.25 -0.76 6.76
N LYS A 114 -16.10 -0.11 6.55
CA LYS A 114 -14.74 -0.67 6.63
C LYS A 114 -14.51 -1.90 5.75
N THR A 115 -15.27 -2.04 4.67
CA THR A 115 -15.09 -3.14 3.71
C THR A 115 -14.08 -2.82 2.62
N ARG A 116 -13.73 -1.55 2.42
CA ARG A 116 -12.84 -1.10 1.36
C ARG A 116 -11.86 -0.02 1.85
N LEU A 117 -10.60 -0.20 1.47
CA LEU A 117 -9.51 0.75 1.70
C LEU A 117 -8.97 1.20 0.34
N THR A 118 -8.83 2.51 0.14
CA THR A 118 -8.12 3.08 -1.02
C THR A 118 -6.92 3.87 -0.53
N LEU A 119 -5.75 3.54 -1.06
CA LEU A 119 -4.51 4.27 -0.87
C LEU A 119 -4.16 4.97 -2.17
N THR A 120 -4.17 6.31 -2.17
CA THR A 120 -3.86 7.12 -3.36
C THR A 120 -2.54 7.85 -3.14
N ASN A 121 -1.57 7.67 -4.03
CA ASN A 121 -0.27 8.30 -3.93
C ASN A 121 -0.41 9.83 -3.88
N THR A 122 0.17 10.47 -2.87
CA THR A 122 0.02 11.93 -2.66
C THR A 122 0.68 12.76 -3.75
N ALA A 123 1.67 12.20 -4.46
CA ALA A 123 2.37 12.87 -5.55
C ALA A 123 1.75 12.57 -6.92
N ASN A 124 0.93 11.52 -7.04
CA ASN A 124 0.30 11.10 -8.30
C ASN A 124 -1.07 10.46 -8.04
N SER A 125 -2.14 11.22 -8.23
CA SER A 125 -3.51 10.72 -7.96
C SER A 125 -3.98 9.59 -8.88
N ASP A 126 -3.30 9.37 -10.02
CA ASP A 126 -3.60 8.25 -10.92
C ASP A 126 -3.02 6.92 -10.41
N ASP A 127 -2.09 6.98 -9.44
CA ASP A 127 -1.53 5.82 -8.75
C ASP A 127 -2.32 5.55 -7.46
N ALA A 128 -3.39 4.77 -7.61
CA ALA A 128 -4.26 4.37 -6.50
C ALA A 128 -4.36 2.85 -6.41
N ALA A 129 -4.20 2.33 -5.20
CA ALA A 129 -4.40 0.93 -4.86
C ALA A 129 -5.69 0.78 -4.05
N VAL A 130 -6.55 -0.11 -4.50
CA VAL A 130 -7.84 -0.42 -3.88
C VAL A 130 -7.78 -1.81 -3.27
N TYR A 131 -8.16 -1.90 -2.01
CA TYR A 131 -8.20 -3.12 -1.23
C TYR A 131 -9.59 -3.37 -0.67
N ARG A 132 -9.93 -4.64 -0.49
CA ARG A 132 -11.08 -5.11 0.28
C ARG A 132 -10.65 -5.66 1.63
N ALA A 133 -11.50 -5.56 2.62
CA ALA A 133 -11.28 -6.19 3.91
C ALA A 133 -11.31 -7.72 3.74
N GLU A 134 -10.20 -8.38 4.03
CA GLU A 134 -10.06 -9.83 3.91
C GLU A 134 -8.96 -10.34 4.83
N THR A 135 -9.26 -11.42 5.56
CA THR A 135 -8.26 -12.10 6.40
C THR A 135 -7.19 -12.73 5.51
N ILE A 136 -5.93 -12.58 5.89
CA ILE A 136 -4.81 -13.17 5.17
C ILE A 136 -4.80 -14.69 5.41
N PRO A 137 -4.87 -15.51 4.36
CA PRO A 137 -4.79 -16.96 4.47
C PRO A 137 -3.47 -17.41 5.14
N GLU A 138 -3.54 -18.40 6.04
CA GLU A 138 -2.38 -18.87 6.81
C GLU A 138 -1.31 -19.52 5.92
N GLU A 139 -1.69 -20.11 4.80
CA GLU A 139 -0.77 -20.64 3.79
C GLU A 139 0.09 -19.55 3.13
N ILE A 140 -0.43 -18.33 2.99
CA ILE A 140 0.32 -17.18 2.47
C ILE A 140 1.32 -16.73 3.52
N ILE A 141 0.87 -16.58 4.77
CA ILE A 141 1.72 -16.17 5.89
C ILE A 141 2.90 -17.15 6.04
N SER A 142 2.59 -18.43 6.24
CA SER A 142 3.60 -19.48 6.45
C SER A 142 4.52 -19.65 5.24
N GLY A 143 3.96 -19.61 4.02
CA GLY A 143 4.71 -19.71 2.78
C GLY A 143 5.71 -18.57 2.61
N ALA A 144 5.27 -17.32 2.77
CA ALA A 144 6.12 -16.15 2.59
C ALA A 144 7.24 -16.07 3.66
N LEU A 145 6.91 -16.35 4.93
CA LEU A 145 7.90 -16.39 6.00
C LEU A 145 8.97 -17.45 5.78
N SER A 146 8.58 -18.62 5.25
CA SER A 146 9.54 -19.67 4.89
C SER A 146 10.53 -19.22 3.82
N LEU A 147 10.09 -18.44 2.83
CA LEU A 147 10.94 -17.91 1.75
C LEU A 147 11.78 -16.72 2.20
N LYS A 148 11.25 -15.85 3.06
CA LYS A 148 12.01 -14.73 3.65
C LYS A 148 13.23 -15.22 4.44
N SER A 149 13.10 -16.32 5.18
CA SER A 149 14.23 -16.94 5.86
C SER A 149 15.34 -17.44 4.90
N ARG A 150 14.99 -17.60 3.61
CA ARG A 150 15.86 -18.13 2.55
C ARG A 150 16.40 -17.07 1.60
N SER A 151 15.76 -15.90 1.48
CA SER A 151 16.04 -14.89 0.45
C SER A 151 16.53 -13.58 1.07
N GLY A 152 17.62 -13.04 0.54
CA GLY A 152 18.23 -11.78 0.99
C GLY A 152 18.20 -10.66 -0.05
N ASN A 153 17.14 -10.54 -0.86
CA ASN A 153 17.11 -9.54 -1.95
C ASN A 153 15.88 -8.64 -1.96
N GLY A 154 16.15 -7.34 -2.20
CA GLY A 154 15.18 -6.26 -2.33
C GLY A 154 14.41 -6.33 -3.64
N GLY A 155 13.35 -7.14 -3.65
CA GLY A 155 12.33 -7.13 -4.69
C GLY A 155 11.53 -5.82 -4.72
N PHE A 156 10.69 -5.69 -5.74
CA PHE A 156 9.71 -4.61 -5.85
C PHE A 156 8.81 -4.60 -4.60
N ARG A 157 8.41 -3.42 -4.10
CA ARG A 157 7.55 -3.31 -2.91
C ARG A 157 6.34 -2.45 -3.19
N ALA A 158 5.17 -2.91 -2.77
CA ALA A 158 3.88 -2.29 -3.09
C ALA A 158 3.63 -0.95 -2.37
N LEU A 159 4.32 -0.68 -1.25
CA LEU A 159 4.21 0.57 -0.46
C LEU A 159 5.46 1.43 -0.57
#